data_AF-A0A6M0HW77-F1
#
_entry.id   AF-A0A6M0HW77-F1
#
_cell.length_a   1.000
_cell.length_b   1.000
_cell.length_c   1.000
_cell.angle_alpha   90.00
_cell.angle_beta   90.00
_cell.angle_gamma   90.00
#
_symmetry.space_group_name_H-M   'P 1'
#
loop_
_entity.id
_entity.type
_entity.pdbx_description
1 polymer ?
#
loop_
_entity_poly.entity_id
_entity_poly.type
_entity_poly.pdbx_seq_one_letter_code
_entity_poly.pdbx_strand_id
1 'polypeptide(L)' 'MTHPFWNDWYFGWGWLLWMGFVFLLFSGLGNWGYTYRAHRKYDLGGPKSALDILNERYARGEITREEFTQLKLDISAR' A
#
# COMPACT_ATOMS: atom_id res chain seq x y z
N MET A 1 39.28 -26.22 -35.10
CA MET A 1 38.74 -25.00 -35.71
C MET A 1 37.55 -24.56 -34.87
N THR A 2 37.80 -23.76 -33.82
CA THR A 2 36.75 -23.21 -32.97
C THR A 2 36.18 -21.99 -33.69
N HIS A 3 34.97 -22.12 -34.22
CA HIS A 3 34.27 -21.05 -34.93
C HIS A 3 33.95 -19.90 -33.96
N PRO A 4 34.64 -18.73 -34.02
CA PRO A 4 34.43 -17.62 -33.09
C PRO A 4 33.02 -17.04 -33.19
N PHE A 5 32.42 -17.18 -34.38
CA PHE A 5 31.10 -16.65 -34.76
C PHE A 5 29.95 -17.25 -33.93
N TRP A 6 30.10 -18.49 -33.46
CA TRP A 6 29.10 -19.12 -32.60
C TRP A 6 29.16 -18.56 -31.17
N ASN A 7 30.32 -18.10 -30.70
CA ASN A 7 30.44 -17.54 -29.36
C ASN A 7 29.83 -16.13 -29.29
N ASP A 8 30.02 -15.30 -30.32
CA ASP A 8 29.48 -13.93 -30.34
C ASP A 8 27.95 -13.87 -30.40
N TRP A 9 27.30 -14.78 -31.12
CA TRP A 9 25.84 -14.83 -31.20
C TRP A 9 25.21 -15.24 -29.86
N TYR A 10 25.78 -16.23 -29.18
CA TYR A 10 25.36 -16.65 -27.85
C TYR A 10 25.67 -15.59 -26.80
N PHE A 11 26.76 -14.84 -26.94
CA PHE A 11 27.11 -13.76 -26.03
C PHE A 11 26.11 -12.59 -26.14
N GLY A 12 25.71 -12.21 -27.35
CA GLY A 12 24.70 -11.16 -27.57
C GLY A 12 23.31 -11.53 -27.06
N TRP A 13 22.82 -12.74 -27.39
CA TRP A 13 21.53 -13.22 -26.91
C TRP A 13 21.53 -13.52 -25.41
N GLY A 14 22.63 -14.07 -24.87
CA GLY A 14 22.82 -14.28 -23.45
C GLY A 14 22.81 -12.98 -22.67
N TRP A 15 23.47 -11.93 -23.20
CA TRP A 15 23.47 -10.60 -22.59
C TRP A 15 22.09 -9.95 -22.59
N LEU A 16 21.33 -10.08 -23.68
CA LEU A 16 19.98 -9.53 -23.78
C LEU A 16 19.01 -10.23 -22.80
N LEU A 17 19.07 -11.56 -22.70
CA LEU A 17 18.29 -12.33 -21.75
C LEU A 17 18.70 -12.03 -20.29
N TRP A 18 19.99 -11.86 -20.03
CA TRP A 18 20.50 -11.46 -18.71
C TRP A 18 19.98 -10.09 -18.28
N MET A 19 20.00 -9.10 -19.18
CA MET A 19 19.44 -7.77 -18.94
C MET A 19 17.92 -7.81 -18.72
N GLY A 20 17.19 -8.61 -19.49
CA GLY A 20 15.76 -8.83 -19.28
C GLY A 20 15.44 -9.46 -17.91
N PHE A 21 16.22 -10.46 -17.50
CA PHE A 21 16.09 -11.10 -16.19
C PHE A 21 16.35 -10.14 -15.03
N VAL A 22 17.42 -9.35 -15.12
CA VAL A 22 17.76 -8.32 -14.13
C VAL A 22 16.64 -7.27 -14.05
N PHE A 23 16.14 -6.80 -15.19
CA PHE A 23 15.03 -5.86 -15.24
C PHE A 23 13.76 -6.41 -14.58
N LEU A 24 13.40 -7.67 -14.85
CA LEU A 24 12.25 -8.33 -14.23
C LEU A 24 12.43 -8.51 -12.71
N LEU A 25 13.64 -8.85 -12.26
CA LEU A 25 13.97 -9.00 -10.85
C LEU A 25 13.77 -7.68 -10.08
N PHE A 26 14.25 -6.56 -10.63
CA PHE A 26 14.06 -5.24 -10.03
C PHE A 26 12.63 -4.70 -10.16
N SER A 27 11.95 -4.99 -11.27
CA SER A 27 10.55 -4.60 -11.51
C SER A 27 9.57 -5.31 -10.55
N GLY A 28 9.79 -6.61 -10.30
CA GLY A 28 8.96 -7.38 -9.37
C GLY A 28 9.05 -6.91 -7.91
N LEU A 29 10.24 -6.47 -7.49
CA LEU A 29 10.46 -5.91 -6.15
C LEU A 29 9.82 -4.52 -5.98
N GLY A 30 9.82 -3.70 -7.04
CA GLY A 30 9.17 -2.38 -7.04
C GLY A 30 7.64 -2.43 -6.95
N ASN A 31 7.02 -3.45 -7.58
CA ASN A 31 5.56 -3.53 -7.66
C ASN A 31 4.87 -4.20 -6.45
N TRP A 32 5.58 -5.04 -5.69
CA TRP A 32 5.00 -5.67 -4.49
C TRP A 32 4.92 -4.70 -3.30
N GLY A 33 5.95 -3.89 -3.06
CA GLY A 33 6.00 -2.97 -1.92
C GLY A 33 4.96 -1.84 -1.96
N TYR A 34 4.54 -1.41 -3.16
CA TYR A 34 3.60 -0.30 -3.31
C TYR A 34 2.13 -0.75 -3.23
N THR A 35 1.83 -1.93 -3.79
CA THR A 35 0.45 -2.43 -3.90
C THR A 35 -0.08 -2.99 -2.56
N TYR A 36 0.80 -3.41 -1.65
CA TYR A 36 0.38 -3.86 -0.31
C TYR A 36 0.16 -2.71 0.70
N ARG A 37 0.72 -1.53 0.45
CA ARG A 37 0.56 -0.35 1.32
C ARG A 37 -0.51 0.63 0.84
N ALA A 38 -0.81 0.63 -0.47
CA ALA A 38 -1.87 1.46 -1.04
C ALA A 38 -3.29 0.91 -0.76
N HIS A 39 -3.47 -0.42 -0.72
CA HIS A 39 -4.80 -1.00 -0.43
C HIS A 39 -5.21 -0.94 1.04
N ARG A 40 -4.28 -0.66 1.99
CA ARG A 40 -4.65 -0.38 3.39
C ARG A 40 -5.18 1.03 3.64
N LYS A 41 -5.16 1.92 2.65
CA LYS A 41 -5.80 3.25 2.79
C LYS A 41 -7.26 3.28 2.32
N TYR A 42 -7.78 2.15 1.82
CA TYR A 42 -9.20 1.99 1.48
C TYR A 42 -9.99 1.17 2.49
N ASP A 43 -9.44 0.93 3.69
CA ASP A 43 -10.23 0.40 4.81
C ASP A 43 -10.99 1.53 5.55
N LEU A 44 -11.54 2.46 4.77
CA LEU A 44 -12.66 3.35 5.16
C LEU A 44 -13.97 2.56 5.37
N GLY A 45 -13.91 1.22 5.31
CA GLY A 45 -15.00 0.28 5.55
C GLY A 45 -14.88 -0.51 6.85
N GLY A 46 -13.86 -0.26 7.68
CA GLY A 46 -13.89 -0.74 9.06
C GLY A 46 -15.10 -0.15 9.80
N PRO A 47 -15.75 -0.89 10.71
CA PRO A 47 -16.86 -0.35 11.49
C PRO A 47 -16.40 0.94 12.16
N LYS A 48 -16.96 2.09 11.73
CA LYS A 48 -16.64 3.40 12.30
C LYS A 48 -16.71 3.27 13.82
N SER A 49 -15.62 3.59 14.50
CA SER A 49 -15.61 3.55 15.95
C SER A 49 -16.70 4.50 16.48
N ALA A 50 -17.28 4.18 17.64
CA ALA A 50 -18.24 5.07 18.28
C ALA A 50 -17.66 6.50 18.44
N LEU A 51 -16.33 6.60 18.63
CA LEU A 51 -15.62 7.88 18.67
C LEU A 51 -15.62 8.63 17.32
N ASP A 52 -15.51 7.93 16.19
CA ASP A 52 -15.52 8.58 14.87
C ASP A 52 -16.89 9.16 14.56
N ILE A 53 -17.96 8.44 14.91
CA ILE A 53 -19.35 8.92 14.77
C ILE A 53 -19.58 10.13 15.68
N LEU A 54 -19.06 10.10 16.91
CA LEU A 54 -19.17 11.20 17.86
C LEU A 54 -18.44 12.47 17.35
N ASN A 55 -17.22 12.31 16.83
CA ASN A 55 -16.45 13.40 16.24
C ASN A 55 -17.15 14.00 15.02
N GLU A 56 -17.72 13.16 14.15
CA GLU A 56 -18.46 13.60 12.96
C GLU A 56 -19.66 14.49 13.34
N ARG A 57 -20.43 14.11 14.37
CA ARG A 57 -21.58 14.88 14.86
C ARG A 57 -21.17 16.20 15.52
N TYR A 58 -20.08 16.21 16.29
CA TYR A 58 -19.54 17.44 16.88
C TYR A 58 -19.06 18.41 15.80
N ALA A 59 -18.36 17.90 14.78
CA ALA A 59 -17.89 18.71 13.65
C ALA A 59 -19.03 19.29 12.82
N ARG A 60 -20.15 18.58 12.70
CA ARG A 60 -21.39 19.09 12.08
C ARG A 60 -22.13 20.11 12.96
N GLY A 61 -21.75 20.27 14.22
CA GLY A 61 -22.44 21.12 15.18
C GLY A 61 -23.79 20.56 15.65
N GLU A 62 -24.04 19.26 15.46
CA GLU A 62 -25.28 18.60 15.90
C GLU A 62 -25.33 18.39 17.42
N ILE A 63 -24.17 18.42 18.08
CA ILE A 63 -24.02 18.24 19.52
C ILE A 63 -23.15 19.35 20.12
N THR A 64 -23.45 19.70 21.36
CA THR A 64 -22.70 20.69 22.15
C THR A 64 -21.41 20.09 22.72
N ARG A 65 -20.50 20.96 23.20
CA ARG A 65 -19.21 20.54 23.76
C ARG A 65 -19.41 19.71 25.05
N GLU A 66 -20.44 20.03 25.81
CA GLU A 66 -20.83 19.38 27.05
C GLU A 66 -21.28 17.94 26.76
N GLU A 67 -22.17 17.76 25.80
CA GLU A 67 -22.66 16.44 25.34
C GLU A 67 -21.52 15.59 24.73
N PHE A 68 -20.66 16.20 23.92
CA PHE A 68 -19.48 15.52 23.36
C PHE A 68 -18.57 14.95 24.45
N THR A 69 -18.34 15.73 25.52
CA THR A 69 -17.44 15.32 26.60
C THR A 69 -18.02 14.16 27.40
N GLN A 70 -19.33 14.19 27.71
CA GLN A 70 -20.00 13.10 28.42
C GLN A 70 -19.99 11.79 27.61
N LEU A 71 -20.35 11.86 26.33
CA LEU A 71 -20.38 10.71 25.44
C LEU A 71 -18.98 10.13 25.21
N LYS A 72 -17.96 10.98 25.10
CA LYS A 72 -16.57 10.54 24.97
C LYS A 72 -16.10 9.76 26.20
N LEU A 73 -16.46 10.21 27.40
CA LEU A 73 -16.13 9.52 28.64
C LEU A 73 -16.81 8.15 28.72
N ASP A 74 -18.11 8.09 28.40
CA ASP A 74 -18.87 6.83 28.38
C ASP A 74 -18.29 5.81 27.40
N ILE A 75 -17.91 6.24 26.19
CA ILE A 75 -17.27 5.38 25.21
C ILE A 75 -15.90 4.89 25.67
N SER A 76 -15.13 5.73 26.38
CA SER A 76 -13.80 5.36 26.89
C SER A 76 -13.82 4.51 28.17
N ALA A 77 -14.92 4.55 28.90
CA ALA A 77 -15.11 3.81 30.15
C ALA A 77 -15.63 2.38 29.92
N ARG A 78 -15.91 2.01 28.67
CA ARG A 78 -16.37 0.69 28.23
C ARG A 78 -15.21 -0.21 27.83
#